data_AF-A0A453HDU7-F1
#
_entry.id   AF-A0A453HDU7-F1
#
_cell.length_a   1.000
_cell.length_b   1.000
_cell.length_c   1.000
_cell.angle_alpha   90.00
_cell.angle_beta   90.00
_cell.angle_gamma   90.00
#
_symmetry.space_group_name_H-M   'P 1'
#
loop_
_entity.id
_entity.type
_entity.pdbx_description
1 polymer ?
#
loop_
_entity_poly.entity_id
_entity_poly.type
_entity_poly.pdbx_seq_one_letter_code
_entity_poly.pdbx_strand_id
1 'polypeptide(L)'
;MSAETDETAAGGLAGEMEVEAYRRLFPLAFLERHLRESVRPDARRLAEARPTTVALGAVSSAHGSALVRLGDTAMLASIKLEVMSPPAETPDQGSVAVEFHMPPICSPLVRPGRPAEAAPVISKALEDVLMSSGMLNLKELCLISGKASWVAYLVIDFDVVIA
;
A
#
# COMPACT_ATOMS: atom_id res chain seq x y z
N MET A 1 -24.90 36.84 36.42
CA MET A 1 -25.38 35.48 36.77
C MET A 1 -26.61 35.26 35.90
N SER A 2 -26.60 34.38 34.91
CA SER A 2 -26.01 33.05 34.89
C SER A 2 -25.48 32.71 33.49
N ALA A 3 -24.37 31.99 33.44
CA ALA A 3 -23.86 31.36 32.23
C ALA A 3 -24.66 30.06 32.00
N GLU A 4 -25.30 29.91 30.85
CA GLU A 4 -25.77 28.62 30.36
C GLU A 4 -24.55 27.80 29.94
N THR A 5 -24.41 26.65 30.58
CA THR A 5 -23.36 25.66 30.36
C THR A 5 -23.70 24.78 29.16
N ASP A 6 -22.72 24.63 28.28
CA ASP A 6 -22.69 23.76 27.11
C ASP A 6 -22.73 22.26 27.51
N GLU A 7 -23.93 21.66 27.52
CA GLU A 7 -24.15 20.21 27.78
C GLU A 7 -23.96 19.33 26.52
N THR A 8 -23.64 19.92 25.37
CA THR A 8 -23.66 19.24 24.06
C THR A 8 -22.47 18.29 23.82
N ALA A 9 -21.37 18.46 24.56
CA ALA A 9 -20.14 17.70 24.35
C ALA A 9 -20.13 16.29 24.98
N ALA A 10 -20.86 16.06 26.08
CA ALA A 10 -20.84 14.78 26.80
C ALA A 10 -21.70 13.70 26.12
N GLY A 11 -22.78 14.09 25.45
CA GLY A 11 -23.68 13.16 24.73
C GLY A 11 -23.05 12.55 23.47
N GLY A 12 -22.15 13.27 22.80
CA GLY A 12 -21.45 12.79 21.60
C GLY A 12 -20.49 11.63 21.89
N LEU A 13 -19.68 11.76 22.95
CA LEU A 13 -18.66 10.77 23.34
C LEU A 13 -19.28 9.44 23.80
N ALA A 14 -20.40 9.48 24.52
CA ALA A 14 -21.11 8.26 24.93
C ALA A 14 -21.70 7.51 23.73
N GLY A 15 -22.30 8.24 22.78
CA GLY A 15 -22.84 7.67 21.55
C GLY A 15 -21.74 7.08 20.65
N GLU A 16 -20.60 7.76 20.50
CA GLU A 16 -19.44 7.24 19.76
C GLU A 16 -18.91 5.95 20.38
N MET A 17 -18.82 5.89 21.71
CA MET A 17 -18.35 4.71 22.43
C MET A 17 -19.33 3.53 22.31
N GLU A 18 -20.64 3.78 22.29
CA GLU A 18 -21.67 2.77 22.03
C GLU A 18 -21.59 2.22 20.60
N VAL A 19 -21.36 3.08 19.60
CA VAL A 19 -21.22 2.66 18.20
C VAL A 19 -19.97 1.81 18.00
N GLU A 20 -18.83 2.22 18.57
CA GLU A 20 -17.58 1.46 18.48
C GLU A 20 -17.69 0.11 19.23
N ALA A 21 -18.36 0.09 20.38
CA ALA A 21 -18.65 -1.15 21.09
C ALA A 21 -19.54 -2.09 20.26
N TYR A 22 -20.62 -1.56 19.65
CA TYR A 22 -21.51 -2.34 18.80
C TYR A 22 -20.79 -2.90 17.58
N ARG A 23 -19.91 -2.13 16.94
CA ARG A 23 -19.05 -2.57 15.83
C ARG A 23 -18.16 -3.75 16.23
N ARG A 24 -17.57 -3.73 17.43
CA ARG A 24 -16.70 -4.81 17.93
C ARG A 24 -17.47 -6.05 18.36
N LEU A 25 -18.63 -5.87 19.01
CA LEU A 25 -19.44 -6.96 19.53
C LEU A 25 -20.24 -7.67 18.42
N PHE A 26 -20.74 -6.93 17.43
CA PHE A 26 -21.62 -7.45 16.38
C PHE A 26 -21.16 -7.01 14.98
N PRO A 27 -19.96 -7.42 14.52
CA PRO A 27 -19.35 -6.91 13.28
C PRO A 27 -20.18 -7.22 12.03
N LEU A 28 -20.80 -8.41 11.96
CA LEU A 28 -21.61 -8.81 10.80
C LEU A 28 -22.88 -7.96 10.69
N ALA A 29 -23.64 -7.84 11.79
CA ALA A 29 -24.87 -7.03 11.82
C ALA A 29 -24.58 -5.56 11.53
N PHE A 30 -23.47 -5.03 12.06
CA PHE A 30 -23.02 -3.68 11.77
C PHE A 30 -22.73 -3.45 10.29
N LEU A 31 -22.00 -4.36 9.64
CA LEU A 31 -21.68 -4.26 8.21
C LEU A 31 -22.92 -4.45 7.33
N GLU A 32 -23.81 -5.40 7.65
CA GLU A 32 -25.06 -5.61 6.92
C GLU A 32 -25.95 -4.39 6.91
N ARG A 33 -26.05 -3.68 8.05
CA ARG A 33 -26.82 -2.43 8.13
C ARG A 33 -26.29 -1.39 7.14
N HIS A 34 -24.98 -1.16 7.15
CA HIS A 34 -24.30 -0.22 6.26
C HIS A 34 -24.48 -0.59 4.78
N LEU A 35 -24.40 -1.89 4.46
CA LEU A 35 -24.66 -2.39 3.11
C LEU A 35 -26.11 -2.14 2.66
N ARG A 36 -27.11 -2.35 3.52
CA ARG A 36 -28.52 -2.05 3.21
C ARG A 36 -28.75 -0.56 2.96
N GLU A 37 -28.07 0.29 3.71
CA GLU A 37 -28.13 1.75 3.55
C GLU A 37 -27.27 2.25 2.38
N SER A 38 -26.52 1.37 1.69
CA SER A 38 -25.60 1.71 0.59
C SER A 38 -24.51 2.72 0.97
N VAL A 39 -24.14 2.75 2.25
CA VAL A 39 -23.14 3.66 2.81
C VAL A 39 -22.08 2.83 3.53
N ARG A 40 -20.81 3.14 3.32
CA ARG A 40 -19.71 2.47 4.00
C ARG A 40 -19.59 2.94 5.45
N PRO A 41 -18.95 2.17 6.35
CA PRO A 41 -18.72 2.59 7.73
C PRO A 41 -17.99 3.93 7.91
N ASP A 42 -17.29 4.40 6.88
CA ASP A 42 -16.61 5.70 6.86
C ASP A 42 -17.36 6.75 6.03
N ALA A 43 -18.69 6.62 5.95
CA ALA A 43 -19.62 7.53 5.28
C ALA A 43 -19.45 7.69 3.74
N ARG A 44 -18.53 6.95 3.12
CA ARG A 44 -18.31 6.96 1.67
C ARG A 44 -19.34 6.10 0.93
N ARG A 45 -19.58 6.41 -0.35
CA ARG A 45 -20.42 5.57 -1.21
C ARG A 45 -19.73 4.23 -1.52
N LEU A 46 -20.49 3.21 -1.90
CA LEU A 46 -19.93 1.89 -2.22
C LEU A 46 -18.88 1.92 -3.35
N ALA A 47 -19.08 2.76 -4.37
CA ALA A 47 -18.16 2.90 -5.50
C ALA A 47 -17.03 3.92 -5.25
N GLU A 48 -17.02 4.60 -4.11
CA GLU A 48 -16.09 5.68 -3.83
C GLU A 48 -14.78 5.14 -3.25
N ALA A 49 -13.67 5.50 -3.90
CA ALA A 49 -12.32 5.17 -3.43
C ALA A 49 -11.96 5.94 -2.16
N ARG A 50 -10.94 5.48 -1.43
CA ARG A 50 -10.39 6.25 -0.30
C ARG A 50 -9.65 7.48 -0.85
N PRO A 51 -9.57 8.59 -0.09
CA PRO A 51 -8.76 9.73 -0.51
C PRO A 51 -7.34 9.26 -0.81
N THR A 52 -6.88 9.55 -2.02
CA THR A 52 -5.58 9.10 -2.53
C THR A 52 -4.67 10.29 -2.73
N THR A 53 -3.46 10.25 -2.18
CA THR A 53 -2.42 11.24 -2.44
C THR A 53 -1.15 10.54 -2.92
N VAL A 54 -0.45 11.18 -3.85
CA VAL A 54 0.79 10.66 -4.44
C VAL A 54 1.84 11.76 -4.37
N ALA A 55 2.96 11.47 -3.72
CA ALA A 55 4.13 12.33 -3.67
C ALA A 55 5.31 11.64 -4.36
N LEU A 56 5.76 12.21 -5.47
CA LEU A 56 6.92 11.71 -6.21
C LEU A 56 8.22 12.22 -5.59
N GLY A 57 9.31 11.47 -5.72
CA GLY A 57 10.63 11.86 -5.22
C GLY A 57 10.75 11.84 -3.69
N ALA A 58 9.96 11.02 -3.00
CA ALA A 58 9.96 10.89 -1.55
C ALA A 58 11.32 10.43 -0.96
N VAL A 59 12.09 9.67 -1.74
CA VAL A 59 13.43 9.18 -1.41
C VAL A 59 14.43 9.78 -2.39
N SER A 60 15.32 10.63 -1.89
CA SER A 60 16.34 11.33 -2.70
C SER A 60 17.51 10.44 -3.13
N SER A 61 17.74 9.32 -2.42
CA SER A 61 18.81 8.36 -2.74
C SER A 61 18.43 7.34 -3.81
N ALA A 62 17.15 7.26 -4.18
CA ALA A 62 16.65 6.36 -5.21
C ALA A 62 16.59 7.08 -6.57
N HIS A 63 16.70 6.32 -7.67
CA HIS A 63 16.57 6.88 -9.02
C HIS A 63 15.13 7.33 -9.31
N GLY A 64 14.16 6.63 -8.72
CA GLY A 64 12.76 7.03 -8.68
C GLY A 64 12.15 6.62 -7.35
N SER A 65 11.19 7.40 -6.87
CA SER A 65 10.43 7.05 -5.67
C SER A 65 9.05 7.69 -5.67
N ALA A 66 8.11 7.05 -5.00
CA ALA A 66 6.75 7.52 -4.83
C ALA A 66 6.20 7.10 -3.47
N LEU A 67 5.71 8.06 -2.70
CA LEU A 67 4.91 7.81 -1.50
C LEU A 67 3.43 7.96 -1.88
N VAL A 68 2.68 6.87 -1.75
CA VAL A 68 1.25 6.82 -2.03
C VAL A 68 0.50 6.64 -0.72
N ARG A 69 -0.48 7.49 -0.45
CA ARG A 69 -1.41 7.30 0.69
C ARG A 69 -2.81 7.08 0.18
N LEU A 70 -3.49 6.08 0.73
CA LEU A 70 -4.86 5.69 0.45
C LEU A 70 -5.64 5.65 1.77
N GLY A 71 -6.16 6.80 2.19
CA GLY A 71 -6.65 7.00 3.56
C GLY A 71 -5.51 6.79 4.57
N ASP A 72 -5.72 5.86 5.51
CA ASP A 72 -4.75 5.52 6.57
C ASP A 72 -3.67 4.52 6.14
N THR A 73 -3.77 4.00 4.91
CA THR A 73 -2.76 3.11 4.34
C THR A 73 -1.72 3.92 3.57
N ALA A 74 -0.43 3.75 3.87
CA ALA A 74 0.66 4.37 3.14
C ALA A 74 1.57 3.31 2.50
N MET A 75 2.16 3.64 1.35
CA MET A 75 3.11 2.77 0.68
C MET A 75 4.21 3.63 0.08
N LEU A 76 5.46 3.22 0.30
CA LEU A 76 6.62 3.84 -0.29
C LEU A 76 7.21 2.91 -1.33
N ALA A 77 7.20 3.33 -2.59
CA ALA A 77 7.87 2.63 -3.67
C ALA A 77 9.18 3.35 -4.00
N SER A 78 10.25 2.60 -4.24
CA SER A 78 11.52 3.12 -4.69
C SER A 78 12.11 2.24 -5.79
N ILE A 79 12.79 2.87 -6.74
CA ILE A 79 13.44 2.21 -7.87
C ILE A 79 14.93 2.51 -7.79
N LYS A 80 15.73 1.44 -7.84
CA LYS A 80 17.17 1.50 -7.97
C LYS A 80 17.59 0.78 -9.24
N LEU A 81 18.40 1.45 -10.06
CA LEU A 81 18.95 0.89 -11.28
C LEU A 81 20.41 0.52 -11.06
N GLU A 82 20.78 -0.69 -11.45
CA GLU A 82 22.16 -1.16 -11.44
C GLU A 82 22.48 -1.83 -12.78
N VAL A 83 23.74 -1.74 -13.22
CA VAL A 83 24.20 -2.39 -14.46
C VAL A 83 24.72 -3.78 -14.10
N MET A 84 24.15 -4.81 -14.73
CA MET A 84 24.58 -6.20 -14.57
C MET A 84 24.72 -6.87 -15.93
N SER A 85 25.42 -8.00 -16.00
CA SER A 85 25.39 -8.85 -17.19
C SER A 85 24.00 -9.49 -17.33
N PRO A 86 23.37 -9.43 -18.52
CA PRO A 86 22.09 -10.09 -18.74
C PRO A 86 22.22 -11.63 -18.66
N PRO A 87 21.12 -12.34 -18.40
CA PRO A 87 21.08 -13.80 -18.46
C PRO A 87 21.42 -14.32 -19.86
N ALA A 88 21.97 -15.54 -19.94
CA ALA A 88 22.33 -16.16 -21.21
C ALA A 88 21.08 -16.46 -22.08
N GLU A 89 19.93 -16.69 -21.43
CA GLU A 89 18.64 -16.96 -22.06
C GLU A 89 18.03 -15.72 -22.72
N THR A 90 18.28 -14.53 -22.14
CA THR A 90 17.72 -13.25 -22.62
C THR A 90 18.80 -12.17 -22.71
N PRO A 91 19.79 -12.31 -23.62
CA PRO A 91 20.93 -11.41 -23.71
C PRO A 91 20.57 -10.03 -24.27
N ASP A 92 19.39 -9.85 -24.87
CA ASP A 92 18.89 -8.61 -25.48
C ASP A 92 17.93 -7.82 -24.58
N GLN A 93 17.78 -8.22 -23.31
CA GLN A 93 16.82 -7.64 -22.38
C GLN A 93 17.46 -7.35 -21.02
N GLY A 94 17.01 -6.27 -20.38
CA GLY A 94 17.23 -6.06 -18.95
C GLY A 94 16.23 -6.83 -18.10
N SER A 95 16.29 -6.64 -16.79
CA SER A 95 15.41 -7.30 -15.85
C SER A 95 14.83 -6.34 -14.82
N VAL A 96 13.71 -6.73 -14.23
CA VAL A 96 13.05 -6.01 -13.15
C VAL A 96 12.85 -7.00 -12.01
N ALA A 97 13.34 -6.64 -10.83
CA ALA A 97 13.14 -7.41 -9.61
C ALA A 97 12.22 -6.62 -8.70
N VAL A 98 11.12 -7.24 -8.26
CA VAL A 98 10.13 -6.63 -7.37
C VAL A 98 10.26 -7.26 -5.99
N GLU A 99 10.46 -6.42 -4.98
CA GLU A 99 10.51 -6.78 -3.57
C GLU A 99 9.41 -6.04 -2.84
N PHE A 100 8.52 -6.77 -2.17
CA PHE A 100 7.50 -6.20 -1.30
C PHE A 100 7.85 -6.47 0.16
N HIS A 101 7.98 -5.42 0.94
CA HIS A 101 8.33 -5.48 2.34
C HIS A 101 7.14 -5.07 3.22
N MET A 102 6.84 -5.92 4.21
CA MET A 102 5.75 -5.71 5.17
C MET A 102 6.30 -5.84 6.60
N PRO A 103 6.79 -4.74 7.19
CA PRO A 103 7.34 -4.78 8.53
C PRO A 103 6.26 -5.01 9.62
N PRO A 104 6.64 -5.49 10.83
CA PRO A 104 5.70 -5.72 11.93
C PRO A 104 4.89 -4.49 12.37
N ILE A 105 5.39 -3.28 12.12
CA ILE A 105 4.70 -2.03 12.45
C ILE A 105 3.38 -1.86 11.66
N CYS A 106 3.26 -2.50 10.50
CA CYS A 106 2.12 -2.32 9.63
C CYS A 106 0.88 -3.11 10.05
N SER A 107 1.06 -4.20 10.80
CA SER A 107 -0.04 -5.05 11.20
C SER A 107 0.33 -5.91 12.39
N PRO A 108 -0.56 -6.05 13.40
CA PRO A 108 -0.34 -6.95 14.52
C PRO A 108 -0.28 -8.43 14.10
N LEU A 109 -0.68 -8.76 12.87
CA LEU A 109 -0.56 -10.10 12.30
C LEU A 109 0.87 -10.45 11.91
N VAL A 110 1.71 -9.44 11.65
CA VAL A 110 3.10 -9.63 11.25
C VAL A 110 3.96 -9.64 12.51
N ARG A 111 4.55 -10.79 12.83
CA ARG A 111 5.39 -10.95 14.02
C ARG A 111 6.85 -10.62 13.70
N PRO A 112 7.57 -9.90 14.59
CA PRO A 112 9.02 -9.74 14.45
C PRO A 112 9.71 -11.10 14.33
N GLY A 113 10.60 -11.24 13.33
CA GLY A 113 11.37 -12.45 13.09
C GLY A 113 10.72 -13.49 12.18
N ARG A 114 9.43 -13.37 11.85
CA ARG A 114 8.80 -14.17 10.78
C ARG A 114 8.37 -13.24 9.64
N PRO A 115 8.86 -13.42 8.42
CA PRO A 115 8.36 -12.68 7.26
C PRO A 115 6.84 -12.83 7.12
N ALA A 116 6.16 -11.77 6.71
CA ALA A 116 4.74 -11.86 6.41
C ALA A 116 4.53 -12.79 5.21
N GLU A 117 3.70 -13.83 5.37
CA GLU A 117 3.41 -14.80 4.29
C GLU A 117 2.79 -14.11 3.05
N ALA A 118 2.10 -12.98 3.26
CA ALA A 118 1.52 -12.19 2.18
C ALA A 118 2.57 -11.48 1.33
N ALA A 119 3.74 -11.14 1.90
CA ALA A 119 4.74 -10.34 1.22
C ALA A 119 5.29 -11.00 -0.07
N PRO A 120 5.78 -12.25 -0.07
CA PRO A 120 6.27 -12.89 -1.30
C PRO A 120 5.15 -13.11 -2.32
N VAL A 121 3.91 -13.36 -1.88
CA VAL A 121 2.76 -13.53 -2.77
C VAL A 121 2.43 -12.22 -3.49
N ILE A 122 2.43 -11.10 -2.77
CA ILE A 122 2.22 -9.77 -3.35
C ILE A 122 3.36 -9.41 -4.28
N SER A 123 4.61 -9.66 -3.88
CA SER A 123 5.80 -9.43 -4.72
C SER A 123 5.67 -10.15 -6.05
N LYS A 124 5.29 -11.44 -6.02
CA LYS A 124 5.14 -12.24 -7.23
C LYS A 124 3.97 -11.78 -8.09
N ALA A 125 2.83 -11.47 -7.49
CA ALA A 125 1.68 -10.94 -8.22
C ALA A 125 2.00 -9.60 -8.91
N LEU A 126 2.76 -8.72 -8.25
CA LEU A 126 3.19 -7.45 -8.84
C LEU A 126 4.18 -7.66 -9.98
N GLU A 127 5.14 -8.57 -9.84
CA GLU A 127 6.05 -8.95 -10.91
C GLU A 127 5.27 -9.47 -12.13
N ASP A 128 4.32 -10.38 -11.92
CA ASP A 128 3.51 -10.96 -12.99
C ASP A 128 2.64 -9.89 -13.69
N VAL A 129 2.06 -8.95 -12.93
CA VAL A 129 1.31 -7.82 -13.50
C VAL A 129 2.21 -6.89 -14.31
N LEU A 130 3.40 -6.56 -13.81
CA LEU A 130 4.34 -5.69 -14.53
C LEU A 130 4.81 -6.34 -15.83
N MET A 131 5.16 -7.62 -15.79
CA MET A 131 5.62 -8.35 -16.97
C MET A 131 4.50 -8.61 -18.00
N SER A 132 3.28 -8.90 -17.54
CA SER A 132 2.13 -9.13 -18.44
C SER A 132 1.51 -7.85 -19.00
N SER A 133 1.66 -6.72 -18.31
CA SER A 133 1.06 -5.44 -18.72
C SER A 133 1.62 -4.87 -20.03
N GLY A 134 2.83 -5.28 -20.43
CA GLY A 134 3.54 -4.67 -21.56
C GLY A 134 3.92 -3.20 -21.34
N MET A 135 3.82 -2.68 -20.11
CA MET A 135 4.12 -1.29 -19.78
C MET A 135 5.63 -0.99 -19.79
N LEU A 136 6.47 -2.01 -19.56
CA LEU A 136 7.93 -1.88 -19.51
C LEU A 136 8.55 -2.58 -20.72
N ASN A 137 9.32 -1.84 -21.52
CA ASN A 137 10.09 -2.42 -22.61
C ASN A 137 11.46 -2.90 -22.12
N LEU A 138 11.59 -4.20 -21.86
CA LEU A 138 12.84 -4.78 -21.34
C LEU A 138 14.02 -4.65 -22.32
N LYS A 139 13.77 -4.45 -23.62
CA LYS A 139 14.84 -4.24 -24.61
C LYS A 139 15.49 -2.87 -24.49
N GLU A 140 14.75 -1.85 -24.04
CA GLU A 140 15.31 -0.52 -23.75
C GLU A 140 16.23 -0.52 -22.53
N LEU A 141 16.06 -1.50 -21.65
CA LEU A 141 16.96 -1.72 -20.52
C LEU A 141 18.27 -2.43 -20.94
N CYS A 142 18.39 -2.93 -22.18
CA CYS A 142 19.64 -3.53 -22.66
C CYS A 142 20.61 -2.45 -23.16
N LEU A 143 21.83 -2.41 -22.62
CA LEU A 143 22.87 -1.47 -23.04
C LEU A 143 23.73 -2.09 -24.15
N ILE A 144 24.28 -3.27 -23.87
CA ILE A 144 25.12 -4.05 -24.78
C ILE A 144 24.69 -5.50 -24.66
N SER A 145 24.14 -6.04 -25.75
CA SER A 145 23.60 -7.40 -25.76
C SER A 145 24.65 -8.41 -25.33
N GLY A 146 24.28 -9.26 -24.36
CA GLY A 146 25.14 -10.29 -23.78
C GLY A 146 26.30 -9.79 -22.91
N LYS A 147 26.41 -8.47 -22.63
CA LYS A 147 27.48 -7.91 -21.78
C LYS A 147 26.98 -7.03 -20.64
N ALA A 148 26.03 -6.14 -20.93
CA ALA A 148 25.55 -5.17 -19.96
C ALA A 148 24.08 -4.82 -20.21
N SER A 149 23.27 -4.91 -19.16
CA SER A 149 21.88 -4.51 -19.14
C SER A 149 21.54 -3.88 -17.79
N TRP A 150 20.54 -3.03 -17.78
CA TRP A 150 19.96 -2.49 -16.55
C TRP A 150 19.13 -3.55 -15.84
N VAL A 151 19.30 -3.60 -14.53
CA VAL A 151 18.41 -4.28 -13.59
C VAL A 151 17.72 -3.21 -12.76
N ALA A 152 16.39 -3.17 -12.83
CA ALA A 152 15.57 -2.28 -12.03
C ALA A 152 15.07 -3.02 -10.79
N TYR A 153 15.55 -2.62 -9.62
CA TYR A 153 15.06 -3.08 -8.34
C TYR A 153 13.92 -2.17 -7.89
N LEU A 154 12.70 -2.69 -7.91
CA LEU A 154 11.51 -2.04 -7.37
C LEU A 154 11.27 -2.57 -5.95
N VAL A 155 11.51 -1.72 -4.96
CA VAL A 155 11.24 -2.03 -3.55
C VAL A 155 10.01 -1.27 -3.11
N ILE A 156 9.03 -1.98 -2.57
CA ILE A 156 7.78 -1.43 -2.06
C ILE A 156 7.70 -1.73 -0.56
N ASP A 157 7.81 -0.68 0.24
CA ASP A 157 7.61 -0.73 1.68
C ASP A 157 6.15 -0.38 1.99
N PHE A 158 5.45 -1.33 2.59
CA PHE A 158 4.13 -1.10 3.15
C PHE A 158 4.29 -0.35 4.48
N ASP A 159 3.48 0.67 4.71
CA ASP A 159 3.41 1.38 5.98
C ASP A 159 1.95 1.61 6.38
N VAL A 160 1.63 1.40 7.64
CA VAL A 160 0.34 1.80 8.19
C VAL A 160 0.64 2.92 9.15
N VAL A 161 0.19 4.12 8.79
CA VAL A 161 0.14 5.21 9.76
C VAL A 161 -0.95 4.81 10.75
N ILE A 162 -0.55 4.21 11.87
CA ILE A 162 -1.44 4.01 13.02
C ILE A 162 -1.76 5.42 13.52
N ALA A 163 -2.91 5.94 13.10
CA ALA A 163 -3.57 7.06 13.75
C ALA A 163 -4.41 6.55 14.93
#